data_AF-A0A3C0CXE1-F1
#
_entry.id   AF-A0A3C0CXE1-F1
#
_cell.length_a   1.000
_cell.length_b   1.000
_cell.length_c   1.000
_cell.angle_alpha   90.00
_cell.angle_beta   90.00
_cell.angle_gamma   90.00
#
_symmetry.space_group_name_H-M   'P 1'
#
loop_
_entity.id
_entity.type
_entity.pdbx_description
1 polymer ?
#
loop_
_entity_poly.entity_id
_entity_poly.type
_entity_poly.pdbx_seq_one_letter_code
_entity_poly.pdbx_strand_id
1 'polypeptide(L)'
;VSMFEPIGGSAPKYTGMNVINPLAAIGAAGMLLETLGEDKAAGLIDKAIAKVTGEKLKSLSAGKMGYSTSQVGDMVAQFVTDMA
;
A
#
# COMPACT_ATOMS: atom_id res chain seq x y z
N VAL A 1 -15.13 5.14 17.50
CA VAL A 1 -15.18 3.99 16.57
C VAL A 1 -15.03 4.56 15.17
N SER A 2 -14.04 4.09 14.42
CA SER A 2 -13.72 4.55 13.06
C SER A 2 -13.56 3.34 12.14
N MET A 3 -13.71 3.55 10.83
CA MET A 3 -13.51 2.53 9.80
C MET A 3 -12.55 3.08 8.75
N PHE A 4 -11.57 2.28 8.35
CA PHE A 4 -10.56 2.65 7.35
C PHE A 4 -10.57 1.61 6.24
N GLU A 5 -10.80 2.04 5.02
CA GLU A 5 -10.89 1.17 3.86
C GLU A 5 -10.30 1.84 2.61
N PRO A 6 -9.79 1.05 1.64
CA PRO A 6 -9.42 1.60 0.35
C PRO A 6 -10.64 2.15 -0.39
N ILE A 7 -10.47 3.27 -1.11
CA ILE A 7 -11.54 3.87 -1.94
C ILE A 7 -11.96 2.95 -3.10
N GLY A 8 -11.07 2.05 -3.55
CA GLY A 8 -11.36 1.12 -4.63
C GLY A 8 -12.34 0.01 -4.21
N GLY A 9 -13.32 -0.29 -5.07
CA GLY A 9 -14.23 -1.42 -4.88
C GLY A 9 -13.56 -2.80 -5.09
N SER A 10 -14.35 -3.87 -5.04
CA SER A 10 -13.87 -5.27 -5.05
C SER A 10 -13.16 -5.75 -6.32
N ALA A 11 -13.29 -5.02 -7.43
CA ALA A 11 -12.62 -5.29 -8.71
C ALA A 11 -12.61 -6.79 -9.12
N PRO A 12 -13.78 -7.46 -9.20
CA PRO A 12 -13.90 -8.92 -9.25
C PRO A 12 -13.18 -9.57 -10.44
N LYS A 13 -13.05 -8.85 -11.56
CA LYS A 13 -12.31 -9.29 -12.75
C LYS A 13 -10.82 -9.60 -12.52
N TYR A 14 -10.24 -9.14 -11.41
CA TYR A 14 -8.83 -9.37 -11.07
C TYR A 14 -8.65 -10.32 -9.88
N THR A 15 -9.72 -10.94 -9.40
CA THR A 15 -9.69 -11.88 -8.26
C THR A 15 -8.72 -13.03 -8.55
N GLY A 16 -7.83 -13.32 -7.61
CA GLY A 16 -6.86 -14.42 -7.72
C GLY A 16 -5.72 -14.19 -8.72
N MET A 17 -5.69 -13.05 -9.41
CA MET A 17 -4.68 -12.78 -10.45
C MET A 17 -3.36 -12.20 -9.90
N ASN A 18 -3.33 -11.74 -8.64
CA ASN A 18 -2.16 -11.11 -8.03
C ASN A 18 -1.62 -9.89 -8.82
N VAL A 19 -2.53 -9.07 -9.38
CA VAL A 19 -2.20 -7.90 -10.22
C VAL A 19 -2.78 -6.57 -9.74
N ILE A 20 -3.57 -6.56 -8.65
CA ILE A 20 -4.15 -5.35 -8.06
C ILE A 20 -3.07 -4.54 -7.36
N ASN A 21 -3.21 -3.21 -7.38
CA ASN A 21 -2.39 -2.31 -6.58
C ASN A 21 -2.84 -2.34 -5.10
N PRO A 22 -1.99 -2.81 -4.16
CA PRO A 22 -2.36 -2.92 -2.75
C PRO A 22 -2.25 -1.59 -1.99
N LEU A 23 -1.68 -0.54 -2.58
CA LEU A 23 -1.25 0.66 -1.86
C LEU A 23 -2.40 1.43 -1.19
N ALA A 24 -3.60 1.41 -1.76
CA ALA A 24 -4.76 2.04 -1.14
C ALA A 24 -5.15 1.37 0.19
N ALA A 25 -5.08 0.04 0.25
CA ALA A 25 -5.38 -0.71 1.47
C ALA A 25 -4.28 -0.51 2.51
N ILE A 26 -3.02 -0.43 2.08
CA ILE A 26 -1.89 -0.15 2.97
C ILE A 26 -1.97 1.29 3.52
N GLY A 27 -2.35 2.27 2.69
CA GLY A 27 -2.60 3.64 3.15
C GLY A 27 -3.76 3.74 4.15
N ALA A 28 -4.82 2.93 3.97
CA ALA A 28 -5.88 2.83 4.97
C ALA A 28 -5.37 2.29 6.32
N ALA A 29 -4.44 1.34 6.31
CA ALA A 29 -3.76 0.89 7.53
C ALA A 29 -2.88 2.00 8.14
N GLY A 30 -2.25 2.85 7.34
CA GLY A 30 -1.54 4.05 7.80
C GLY A 30 -2.45 5.02 8.56
N MET A 31 -3.62 5.35 7.98
CA MET A 31 -4.64 6.20 8.64
C MET A 31 -5.17 5.58 9.94
N LEU A 32 -5.29 4.24 9.97
CA LEU A 32 -5.66 3.52 11.19
C LEU A 32 -4.59 3.72 12.28
N LEU A 33 -3.30 3.58 11.95
CA LEU A 33 -2.21 3.77 12.91
C LEU A 33 -2.18 5.21 13.45
N GLU A 34 -2.33 6.20 12.58
CA GLU A 34 -2.44 7.62 12.98
C GLU A 34 -3.61 7.82 13.97
N THR A 35 -4.77 7.21 13.69
CA THR A 35 -5.93 7.29 14.59
C THR A 35 -5.69 6.61 15.94
N LEU A 36 -4.84 5.58 16.00
CA LEU A 36 -4.43 4.93 17.25
C LEU A 36 -3.34 5.71 18.01
N GLY A 37 -2.82 6.81 17.46
CA GLY A 37 -1.72 7.59 18.03
C GLY A 37 -0.33 7.05 17.70
N GLU A 38 -0.23 6.12 16.75
CA GLU A 38 1.03 5.51 16.29
C GLU A 38 1.67 6.33 15.15
N ASP A 39 1.87 7.63 15.38
CA ASP A 39 2.28 8.61 14.36
C ASP A 39 3.60 8.25 13.69
N LYS A 40 4.57 7.71 14.45
CA LYS A 40 5.86 7.25 13.88
C LYS A 40 5.63 6.14 12.86
N ALA A 41 4.80 5.15 13.21
CA ALA A 41 4.52 4.01 12.34
C ALA A 41 3.71 4.43 11.11
N ALA A 42 2.69 5.27 11.28
CA ALA A 42 1.93 5.85 10.17
C ALA A 42 2.84 6.61 9.19
N GLY A 43 3.72 7.48 9.71
CA GLY A 43 4.67 8.22 8.89
C GLY A 43 5.70 7.34 8.15
N LEU A 44 6.06 6.18 8.69
CA LEU A 44 6.90 5.21 7.98
C LEU A 44 6.15 4.56 6.80
N ILE A 45 4.87 4.22 6.99
CA ILE A 45 4.03 3.69 5.90
C ILE A 45 3.92 4.71 4.77
N ASP A 46 3.62 5.97 5.07
CA ASP A 46 3.48 7.02 4.05
C ASP A 46 4.78 7.23 3.26
N LYS A 47 5.92 7.26 3.95
CA LYS A 47 7.25 7.36 3.30
C LYS A 47 7.54 6.15 2.42
N ALA A 48 7.20 4.94 2.87
CA ALA A 48 7.39 3.72 2.09
C ALA A 48 6.51 3.72 0.84
N ILE A 49 5.23 4.10 0.94
CA ILE A 49 4.33 4.25 -0.20
C ILE A 49 4.87 5.30 -1.19
N ALA A 50 5.31 6.46 -0.70
CA ALA A 50 5.88 7.52 -1.53
C ALA A 50 7.13 7.03 -2.29
N LYS A 51 8.00 6.27 -1.64
CA LYS A 51 9.19 5.69 -2.27
C LYS A 51 8.86 4.65 -3.34
N VAL A 52 7.94 3.72 -3.06
CA VAL A 52 7.49 2.71 -4.02
C VAL A 52 6.87 3.36 -5.26
N THR A 53 5.99 4.34 -5.05
CA THR A 53 5.30 5.04 -6.14
C THR A 53 6.22 5.97 -6.93
N GLY A 54 7.17 6.62 -6.27
CA GLY A 54 8.10 7.57 -6.92
C GLY A 54 9.28 6.90 -7.63
N GLU A 55 9.74 5.75 -7.16
CA GLU A 55 11.00 5.16 -7.65
C GLU A 55 10.85 3.78 -8.30
N LYS A 56 9.77 3.03 -8.01
CA LYS A 56 9.70 1.60 -8.35
C LYS A 56 8.60 1.27 -9.34
N LEU A 57 7.37 1.73 -9.12
CA LEU A 57 6.23 1.36 -9.95
C LEU A 57 6.23 2.07 -11.30
N LYS A 58 5.92 1.33 -12.37
CA LYS A 58 5.74 1.92 -13.72
C LYS A 58 4.36 2.53 -13.93
N SER A 59 3.37 2.07 -13.17
CA SER A 59 1.99 2.54 -13.20
C SER A 59 1.29 2.13 -11.90
N LEU A 60 0.23 2.83 -11.53
CA LEU A 60 -0.65 2.44 -10.43
C LEU A 60 -1.81 1.53 -10.89
N SER A 61 -1.94 1.32 -12.21
CA SER A 61 -3.01 0.51 -12.79
C SER A 61 -2.77 -0.97 -12.57
N ALA A 62 -3.84 -1.71 -12.24
CA ALA A 62 -3.80 -3.17 -12.11
C ALA A 62 -3.21 -3.83 -13.36
N GLY A 63 -2.27 -4.77 -13.15
CA GLY A 63 -1.56 -5.47 -14.23
C GLY A 63 -0.50 -4.65 -14.97
N LYS A 64 -0.32 -3.37 -14.62
CA LYS A 64 0.66 -2.47 -15.28
C LYS A 64 1.70 -1.91 -14.31
N MET A 65 1.71 -2.35 -13.06
CA MET A 65 2.67 -1.91 -12.04
C MET A 65 4.12 -2.29 -12.36
N GLY A 66 4.30 -3.32 -13.20
CA GLY A 66 5.60 -3.97 -13.43
C GLY A 66 5.96 -5.01 -12.37
N TYR A 67 5.09 -5.22 -11.38
CA TYR A 67 5.21 -6.16 -10.27
C TYR A 67 3.84 -6.76 -9.94
N SER A 68 3.84 -7.89 -9.23
CA SER A 68 2.63 -8.49 -8.66
C SER A 68 2.15 -7.74 -7.41
N THR A 69 0.90 -7.97 -6.99
CA THR A 69 0.35 -7.39 -5.74
C THR A 69 1.23 -7.73 -4.54
N SER A 70 1.61 -9.00 -4.39
CA SER A 70 2.49 -9.46 -3.31
C SER A 70 3.82 -8.73 -3.30
N GLN A 71 4.50 -8.65 -4.45
CA GLN A 71 5.80 -7.98 -4.56
C GLN A 71 5.73 -6.49 -4.20
N VAL A 72 4.63 -5.79 -4.55
CA VAL A 72 4.44 -4.41 -4.14
C VAL A 72 4.23 -4.31 -2.63
N GLY A 73 3.44 -5.21 -2.03
CA GLY A 73 3.26 -5.28 -0.58
C GLY A 73 4.58 -5.55 0.16
N ASP A 74 5.34 -6.55 -0.28
CA ASP A 74 6.64 -6.91 0.28
C ASP A 74 7.62 -5.74 0.21
N MET A 75 7.62 -5.00 -0.91
CA MET A 75 8.47 -3.84 -1.09
C MET A 75 8.13 -2.69 -0.12
N VAL A 76 6.84 -2.44 0.12
CA VAL A 76 6.43 -1.47 1.13
C VAL A 76 6.89 -1.92 2.52
N ALA A 77 6.67 -3.19 2.88
CA ALA A 77 7.08 -3.73 4.18
C ALA A 77 8.61 -3.65 4.39
N GLN A 78 9.39 -3.96 3.35
CA GLN A 78 10.85 -3.82 3.38
C GLN A 78 11.26 -2.37 3.65
N PHE A 79 10.69 -1.41 2.92
CA PHE A 79 11.03 0.01 3.13
C PHE A 79 10.63 0.53 4.51
N VAL A 80 9.50 0.09 5.07
CA VAL A 80 9.14 0.42 6.45
C VAL A 80 10.21 -0.09 7.42
N THR A 81 10.68 -1.32 7.24
CA THR A 81 11.70 -1.94 8.09
C THR A 81 13.05 -1.24 7.97
N ASP A 82 13.46 -0.88 6.75
CA ASP A 82 14.75 -0.21 6.50
C ASP A 82 14.81 1.22 7.05
N MET A 83 13.65 1.86 7.27
CA MET A 83 13.54 3.24 7.74
C MET A 83 13.27 3.37 9.25
N ALA A 84 12.97 2.26 9.95
CA ALA A 84 12.50 2.24 11.33
C ALA A 84 13.61 2.52 12.37
#